data_AF-A0A8H5I3X3-F1
#
_entry.id   AF-A0A8H5I3X3-F1
#
_cell.length_a   1.000
_cell.length_b   1.000
_cell.length_c   1.000
_cell.angle_alpha   90.00
_cell.angle_beta   90.00
_cell.angle_gamma   90.00
#
_symmetry.space_group_name_H-M   'P 1'
#
loop_
_entity.id
_entity.type
_entity.pdbx_description
1 polymer ?
#
loop_
_entity_poly.entity_id
_entity_poly.type
_entity_poly.pdbx_seq_one_letter_code
_entity_poly.pdbx_strand_id
1 'polypeptide(L)'
;AFTLKNASGDEASWHIDLKETGKVGTGTGAKPDVTLILSEENFGKLVAGKANAQRLFMGGKLKIKGNVMKATKLDPVLKKAQDKAKL
;
A
#
# COMPACT_ATOMS: atom_id res chain seq x y z
N ALA A 1 -6.30 -2.79 -0.20
CA ALA A 1 -5.60 -3.52 -1.27
C ALA A 1 -4.42 -2.71 -1.79
N PHE A 2 -3.47 -3.40 -2.39
CA PHE A 2 -2.28 -2.88 -3.05
C PHE A 2 -2.26 -3.47 -4.46
N THR A 3 -2.03 -2.65 -5.47
CA THR A 3 -1.76 -3.08 -6.85
C THR A 3 -0.40 -2.52 -7.22
N LEU A 4 0.57 -3.42 -7.43
CA LEU A 4 1.95 -3.07 -7.69
C LEU A 4 2.28 -3.35 -9.14
N LYS A 5 2.99 -2.41 -9.78
CA LYS A 5 3.48 -2.55 -11.15
C LYS A 5 5.00 -2.74 -11.14
N ASN A 6 5.47 -3.79 -11.80
CA ASN A 6 6.91 -4.05 -11.97
C ASN A 6 7.50 -3.20 -13.12
N ALA A 7 8.81 -3.33 -13.38
CA ALA A 7 9.48 -2.58 -14.44
C ALA A 7 9.06 -2.99 -15.87
N SER A 8 8.68 -4.25 -16.07
CA SER A 8 8.15 -4.77 -17.35
C SER A 8 6.72 -4.30 -17.63
N GLY A 9 6.05 -3.79 -16.61
CA GLY A 9 4.70 -3.26 -16.67
C GLY A 9 3.61 -4.24 -16.24
N ASP A 10 3.98 -5.41 -15.74
CA ASP A 10 3.04 -6.38 -15.19
C ASP A 10 2.51 -5.90 -13.85
N GLU A 11 1.26 -6.24 -13.55
CA GLU A 11 0.59 -5.90 -12.30
C GLU A 11 0.30 -7.13 -11.46
N ALA A 12 0.60 -7.02 -10.16
CA ALA A 12 0.19 -7.99 -9.15
C ALA A 12 -0.52 -7.25 -8.02
N SER A 13 -1.44 -7.93 -7.33
CA SER A 13 -2.23 -7.32 -6.27
C SER A 13 -2.28 -8.18 -5.01
N TRP A 14 -2.40 -7.49 -3.87
CA TRP A 14 -2.57 -8.07 -2.55
C TRP A 14 -3.55 -7.25 -1.73
N HIS A 15 -4.10 -7.85 -0.68
CA HIS A 15 -4.93 -7.16 0.28
C HIS A 15 -4.58 -7.58 1.70
N ILE A 16 -4.86 -6.66 2.62
CA ILE A 16 -4.86 -6.89 4.05
C ILE A 16 -6.28 -6.60 4.51
N ASP A 17 -6.95 -7.59 5.05
CA ASP A 17 -8.25 -7.43 5.66
C ASP A 17 -8.08 -7.03 7.12
N LEU A 18 -8.16 -5.73 7.39
CA LEU A 18 -8.14 -5.16 8.75
C LEU A 18 -9.56 -4.93 9.30
N LYS A 19 -10.60 -5.48 8.66
CA LYS A 19 -12.00 -5.27 9.03
C LYS A 19 -12.61 -6.51 9.67
N GLU A 20 -12.41 -7.68 9.07
CA GLU A 20 -13.07 -8.92 9.50
C GLU A 20 -12.07 -9.95 10.05
N THR A 21 -11.04 -10.30 9.27
CA THR A 21 -10.22 -11.49 9.54
C THR A 21 -8.80 -11.22 10.03
N GLY A 22 -8.25 -10.03 9.82
CA GLY A 22 -6.85 -9.73 10.11
C GLY A 22 -5.85 -10.41 9.17
N LYS A 23 -6.30 -10.96 8.03
CA LYS A 23 -5.47 -11.78 7.14
C LYS A 23 -4.92 -11.00 5.94
N VAL A 24 -3.85 -11.54 5.37
CA VAL A 24 -3.28 -11.11 4.08
C VAL A 24 -3.67 -12.11 3.01
N GLY A 25 -3.94 -11.64 1.80
CA GLY A 25 -4.22 -12.48 0.64
C GLY A 25 -3.76 -11.87 -0.67
N THR A 26 -3.67 -12.69 -1.71
CA THR A 26 -3.44 -12.24 -3.09
C THR A 26 -4.71 -11.66 -3.70
N GLY A 27 -4.55 -10.87 -4.77
CA GLY A 27 -5.64 -10.12 -5.39
C GLY A 27 -6.10 -8.93 -4.56
N THR A 28 -7.08 -8.19 -5.09
CA THR A 28 -7.64 -6.99 -4.43
C THR A 28 -8.55 -7.29 -3.25
N GLY A 29 -8.93 -8.55 -3.05
CA GLY A 29 -10.05 -8.94 -2.19
C GLY A 29 -11.40 -8.57 -2.81
N ALA A 30 -12.50 -8.97 -2.16
CA ALA A 30 -13.85 -8.83 -2.72
C ALA A 30 -14.34 -7.37 -2.79
N LYS A 31 -14.06 -6.57 -1.75
CA LYS A 31 -14.54 -5.18 -1.67
C LYS A 31 -13.54 -4.30 -0.89
N PRO A 32 -12.42 -3.92 -1.52
CA PRO A 32 -11.43 -3.09 -0.84
C PRO A 32 -12.00 -1.69 -0.54
N ASP A 33 -11.88 -1.26 0.71
CA ASP A 33 -12.19 0.13 1.12
C ASP A 33 -11.24 1.15 0.47
N VAL A 34 -9.99 0.73 0.28
CA VAL A 34 -8.90 1.53 -0.27
C VAL A 34 -8.04 0.62 -1.13
N THR A 35 -7.67 1.08 -2.32
CA THR A 35 -6.66 0.46 -3.18
C THR A 35 -5.53 1.44 -3.43
N LEU A 36 -4.32 1.07 -3.01
CA LEU A 36 -3.08 1.81 -3.25
C LEU A 36 -2.41 1.25 -4.51
N ILE A 37 -2.14 2.11 -5.48
CA ILE A 37 -1.57 1.72 -6.78
C ILE A 37 -0.25 2.46 -6.97
N LEU A 38 0.85 1.74 -7.13
CA LEU A 38 2.21 2.28 -7.24
C LEU A 38 3.16 1.25 -7.85
N SER A 39 4.38 1.65 -8.19
CA SER A 39 5.40 0.67 -8.62
C SER A 39 5.93 -0.15 -7.44
N GLU A 40 6.41 -1.36 -7.71
CA GLU A 40 7.10 -2.20 -6.71
C GLU A 40 8.29 -1.47 -6.08
N GLU A 41 9.06 -0.73 -6.87
CA GLU A 41 10.18 0.07 -6.39
C GLU A 41 9.74 1.13 -5.36
N ASN A 42 8.69 1.90 -5.68
CA ASN A 42 8.18 2.91 -4.76
C ASN A 42 7.54 2.27 -3.51
N PHE A 43 6.90 1.12 -3.66
CA PHE A 43 6.38 0.35 -2.54
C PHE A 43 7.50 -0.14 -1.62
N GLY A 44 8.58 -0.70 -2.17
CA GLY A 44 9.75 -1.12 -1.40
C GLY A 44 10.39 0.04 -0.64
N LYS A 45 10.55 1.21 -1.28
CA LYS A 45 11.04 2.42 -0.60
C LYS A 45 10.09 2.90 0.49
N LEU A 46 8.77 2.85 0.23
CA LEU A 46 7.76 3.24 1.20
C LEU A 46 7.80 2.33 2.43
N VAL A 47 7.79 1.00 2.23
CA VAL A 47 7.84 0.02 3.32
C VAL A 47 9.19 0.08 4.05
N ALA A 48 10.30 0.39 3.39
CA ALA A 48 11.59 0.59 4.05
C ALA A 48 11.74 1.95 4.77
N GLY A 49 10.72 2.82 4.75
CA GLY A 49 10.78 4.16 5.33
C GLY A 49 11.66 5.14 4.55
N LYS A 50 12.10 4.78 3.34
CA LYS A 50 12.95 5.59 2.44
C LYS A 50 12.13 6.50 1.52
N ALA A 51 10.81 6.35 1.50
CA ALA A 51 9.89 7.23 0.79
C ALA A 51 8.71 7.61 1.68
N ASN A 52 8.11 8.77 1.39
CA ASN A 52 6.95 9.29 2.11
C ASN A 52 5.68 9.14 1.25
N ALA A 53 4.63 8.52 1.80
CA ALA A 53 3.39 8.25 1.07
C ALA A 53 2.71 9.51 0.53
N GLN A 54 2.67 10.59 1.32
CA GLN A 54 2.06 11.86 0.91
C GLN A 54 2.80 12.48 -0.27
N ARG A 55 4.14 12.48 -0.27
CA ARG A 55 4.95 12.96 -1.40
C ARG A 55 4.76 12.10 -2.65
N LEU A 56 4.69 10.78 -2.50
CA LEU A 56 4.40 9.89 -3.63
C LEU A 56 3.01 10.16 -4.22
N PHE A 57 2.01 10.41 -3.37
CA PHE A 57 0.65 10.74 -3.80
C PHE A 57 0.57 12.08 -4.52
N MET A 58 1.10 13.15 -3.92
CA MET A 58 1.15 14.48 -4.54
C MET A 58 1.95 14.47 -5.86
N GLY A 59 3.00 13.64 -5.95
CA GLY A 59 3.79 13.46 -7.18
C GLY A 59 3.20 12.48 -8.19
N GLY A 60 1.99 11.96 -7.98
CA GLY A 60 1.29 11.03 -8.89
C GLY A 60 1.88 9.62 -8.97
N LYS A 61 2.90 9.31 -8.17
CA LYS A 61 3.58 7.99 -8.12
C LYS A 61 2.83 6.97 -7.27
N LEU A 62 1.99 7.45 -6.35
CA LEU A 62 0.99 6.67 -5.63
C LEU A 62 -0.37 7.17 -6.05
N LYS A 63 -1.23 6.28 -6.54
CA LYS A 63 -2.65 6.57 -6.79
C LYS A 63 -3.48 5.87 -5.72
N ILE A 64 -4.56 6.53 -5.29
CA ILE A 64 -5.47 6.00 -4.29
C ILE A 64 -6.85 5.89 -4.94
N LYS A 65 -7.44 4.69 -4.92
CA LYS A 65 -8.85 4.48 -5.24
C LYS A 65 -9.62 4.14 -3.96
N GLY A 66 -10.87 4.55 -3.89
CA GLY A 66 -11.72 4.35 -2.71
C GLY A 66 -11.62 5.50 -1.70
N ASN A 67 -11.73 5.18 -0.41
CA ASN A 67 -11.85 6.19 0.64
C ASN A 67 -10.49 6.78 1.03
N VAL A 68 -10.20 8.00 0.55
CA VAL A 68 -8.93 8.71 0.82
C VAL A 68 -8.69 8.95 2.32
N MET A 69 -9.73 9.25 3.11
CA MET A 69 -9.57 9.43 4.56
C MET A 69 -9.19 8.13 5.28
N LYS A 70 -9.64 6.97 4.79
CA LYS A 70 -9.16 5.67 5.29
C LYS A 70 -7.71 5.42 4.86
N ALA A 71 -7.31 5.89 3.68
CA ALA A 71 -5.95 5.73 3.18
C ALA A 71 -4.93 6.48 4.04
N THR A 72 -5.25 7.69 4.53
CA THR A 72 -4.35 8.44 5.42
C THR A 72 -4.12 7.76 6.77
N LYS A 73 -5.10 6.97 7.25
CA LYS A 73 -4.95 6.16 8.48
C LYS A 73 -4.00 4.98 8.33
N LEU A 74 -3.60 4.61 7.11
CA LEU A 74 -2.60 3.56 6.89
C LEU A 74 -1.17 4.04 7.19
N ASP A 75 -0.88 5.34 7.11
CA ASP A 75 0.46 5.89 7.36
C ASP A 75 1.03 5.48 8.75
N PRO A 76 0.32 5.69 9.88
CA PRO A 76 0.81 5.22 11.18
C PRO A 76 0.91 3.69 11.29
N VAL A 77 0.09 2.94 10.54
CA VAL A 77 0.16 1.46 10.52
C VAL A 77 1.42 1.00 9.82
N LEU A 78 1.72 1.56 8.65
CA LEU A 78 2.93 1.25 7.87
C LEU A 78 4.20 1.66 8.63
N LYS A 79 4.18 2.82 9.30
CA LYS A 79 5.28 3.25 10.19
C LYS A 79 5.52 2.30 11.35
N LYS A 80 4.47 1.83 12.03
CA LYS A 80 4.63 0.81 13.09
C LYS A 80 5.16 -0.52 12.58
N ALA A 81 4.78 -0.92 11.36
CA ALA A 81 5.30 -2.13 10.73
C ALA A 81 6.81 -2.03 10.42
N GLN A 82 7.30 -0.83 10.08
CA GLN A 82 8.73 -0.56 9.86
C GLN A 82 9.58 -0.79 11.10
N ASP A 83 9.10 -0.36 12.27
CA ASP A 83 9.86 -0.47 13.51
C ASP A 83 10.10 -1.94 13.90
N LYS A 84 9.14 -2.83 13.60
CA LYS A 84 9.28 -4.27 13.83
C LYS A 84 10.12 -4.99 12.77
N ALA A 85 10.26 -4.44 11.57
CA ALA A 85 11.00 -5.05 10.47
C ALA A 85 12.53 -4.81 10.55
N LYS A 86 13.00 -4.01 11.51
CA LYS A 86 14.44 -3.75 11.76
C LYS A 86 15.13 -4.83 12.61
N LEU A 87 14.56 -6.04 12.70
CA LEU A 87 15.16 -7.19 13.39
C LEU A 87 16.28 -7.81 12.56
#